data_AF-A0A6D1AF38-F1
#
_entry.id   AF-A0A6D1AF38-F1
#
_cell.length_a   1.000
_cell.length_b   1.000
_cell.length_c   1.000
_cell.angle_alpha   90.00
_cell.angle_beta   90.00
_cell.angle_gamma   90.00
#
_symmetry.space_group_name_H-M   'P 1'
#
loop_
_entity.id
_entity.type
_entity.pdbx_description
1 polymer ?
#
loop_
_entity_poly.entity_id
_entity_poly.type
_entity_poly.pdbx_seq_one_letter_code
_entity_poly.pdbx_strand_id
1 'polypeptide(L)'
;LNETNEVFTSKEHFGKVIDIYGNAILPVAQTIQKDDSAVSSEIFKLAHDLMKVQRLNEQLYTGINAIDLLIPIGKGQRELIIGDRQTGKTH
;
A
#
# COMPACT_ATOMS: atom_id res chain seq x y z
N LEU A 1 -17.81 -12.92 -1.44
CA LEU A 1 -16.41 -13.33 -1.23
C LEU A 1 -16.16 -14.46 -2.21
N ASN A 2 -15.16 -14.34 -3.08
CA ASN A 2 -14.79 -15.46 -3.94
C ASN A 2 -14.40 -16.64 -3.03
N GLU A 3 -14.67 -17.87 -3.47
CA GLU A 3 -14.42 -19.09 -2.69
C GLU A 3 -12.94 -19.27 -2.34
N THR A 4 -12.06 -18.60 -3.07
CA THR A 4 -10.64 -18.44 -2.76
C THR A 4 -10.42 -17.04 -2.18
N ASN A 5 -9.88 -16.94 -0.96
CA ASN A 5 -9.45 -15.67 -0.32
C ASN A 5 -8.21 -15.07 -1.00
N GLU A 6 -8.14 -15.16 -2.32
CA GLU A 6 -7.02 -14.74 -3.15
C GLU A 6 -7.37 -13.46 -3.90
N VAL A 7 -6.41 -12.54 -3.92
CA VAL A 7 -6.45 -11.32 -4.72
C VAL A 7 -5.28 -11.36 -5.68
N PHE A 8 -5.53 -11.05 -6.95
CA PHE A 8 -4.47 -10.92 -7.94
C PHE A 8 -4.05 -9.45 -8.04
N THR A 9 -2.76 -9.21 -8.21
CA THR A 9 -2.19 -7.88 -8.42
C THR A 9 -1.49 -7.87 -9.77
N SER A 10 -1.94 -6.98 -10.67
CA SER A 10 -1.32 -6.74 -11.98
C SER A 10 -0.75 -5.32 -12.05
N LYS A 11 0.22 -5.08 -12.93
CA LYS A 11 0.77 -3.74 -13.18
C LYS A 11 -0.30 -2.75 -13.67
N GLU A 12 -1.38 -3.23 -14.26
CA GLU A 12 -2.48 -2.40 -14.74
C GLU A 12 -3.27 -1.70 -13.64
N HIS A 13 -3.13 -2.11 -12.37
CA HIS A 13 -3.75 -1.43 -11.24
C HIS A 13 -3.07 -0.08 -10.94
N PHE A 14 -1.82 0.08 -11.36
CA PHE A 14 -1.05 1.28 -11.06
C PHE A 14 -1.71 2.53 -11.67
N GLY A 15 -1.99 3.52 -10.83
CA GLY A 15 -2.62 4.78 -11.23
C GLY A 15 -4.14 4.73 -11.43
N LYS A 16 -4.80 3.60 -11.14
CA LYS A 16 -6.26 3.46 -11.21
C LYS A 16 -6.88 3.50 -9.81
N VAL A 17 -8.12 3.98 -9.72
CA VAL A 17 -8.93 3.81 -8.50
C VAL A 17 -9.60 2.45 -8.60
N ILE A 18 -9.32 1.57 -7.64
CA ILE A 18 -9.80 0.18 -7.65
C ILE A 18 -10.77 -0.08 -6.50
N ASP A 19 -11.70 -1.00 -6.69
CA ASP A 19 -12.56 -1.53 -5.64
C ASP A 19 -11.84 -2.62 -4.81
N ILE A 20 -12.51 -3.12 -3.78
CA ILE A 20 -12.00 -4.21 -2.93
C ILE A 20 -11.89 -5.56 -3.65
N TYR A 21 -12.50 -5.69 -4.82
CA TYR A 21 -12.51 -6.90 -5.63
C TYR A 21 -11.45 -6.86 -6.75
N GLY A 22 -10.70 -5.75 -6.88
CA GLY A 22 -9.66 -5.55 -7.88
C GLY A 22 -10.15 -4.95 -9.21
N ASN A 23 -11.41 -4.52 -9.31
CA ASN A 23 -11.91 -3.85 -10.52
C ASN A 23 -11.52 -2.38 -10.51
N ALA A 24 -11.17 -1.83 -11.66
CA ALA A 24 -10.96 -0.39 -11.80
C ALA A 24 -12.30 0.34 -11.92
N ILE A 25 -12.48 1.39 -11.12
CA ILE A 25 -13.65 2.29 -11.12
C ILE A 25 -13.34 3.55 -11.95
N LEU A 26 -12.16 4.15 -11.75
CA LEU A 26 -11.71 5.35 -12.45
C LEU A 26 -10.32 5.12 -13.06
N PRO A 27 -9.99 5.71 -14.23
CA PRO A 27 -10.78 6.70 -15.00
C PRO A 27 -11.91 6.09 -15.85
N VAL A 28 -11.87 4.79 -16.12
CA VAL A 28 -12.92 4.05 -16.84
C VAL A 28 -13.18 2.77 -16.08
N ALA A 29 -14.47 2.44 -15.90
CA ALA A 29 -14.87 1.19 -15.27
C ALA A 29 -14.41 0.02 -16.15
N GLN A 30 -13.47 -0.78 -15.64
CA GLN A 30 -12.86 -1.89 -16.37
C GLN A 30 -12.60 -3.06 -15.42
N THR A 31 -13.04 -4.24 -15.83
CA THR A 31 -12.61 -5.48 -15.21
C THR A 31 -11.20 -5.77 -15.68
N ILE A 32 -10.24 -5.68 -14.75
CA ILE A 32 -8.85 -6.03 -15.02
C ILE A 32 -8.79 -7.56 -15.09
N GLN A 33 -8.29 -8.09 -16.20
CA GLN A 33 -8.08 -9.53 -16.33
C GLN A 33 -6.72 -9.91 -15.78
N LYS A 34 -6.60 -11.19 -15.37
CA LYS A 34 -5.34 -11.74 -14.90
C LYS A 34 -4.40 -11.92 -16.09
N ASP A 35 -3.42 -11.04 -16.21
CA ASP A 35 -2.29 -11.18 -17.14
C ASP A 35 -1.31 -12.26 -16.63
N ASP A 36 -0.49 -12.82 -17.51
CA ASP A 36 0.52 -13.85 -17.17
C ASP A 36 1.55 -13.34 -16.16
N SER A 37 1.73 -12.02 -16.09
CA SER A 37 2.60 -11.34 -15.11
C SER A 37 1.93 -11.08 -13.75
N ALA A 38 0.65 -11.42 -13.58
CA ALA A 38 -0.09 -11.12 -12.37
C ALA A 38 0.27 -12.05 -11.22
N VAL A 39 0.58 -11.47 -10.06
CA VAL A 39 0.90 -12.21 -8.83
C VAL A 39 -0.38 -12.39 -8.02
N SER A 40 -0.73 -13.63 -7.66
CA SER A 40 -1.79 -13.90 -6.70
C SER A 40 -1.25 -13.96 -5.27
N SER A 41 -2.00 -13.39 -4.34
CA SER A 41 -1.69 -13.39 -2.92
C SER A 41 -2.95 -13.62 -2.09
N GLU A 42 -2.81 -14.36 -1.01
CA GLU A 42 -3.87 -14.55 -0.02
C GLU A 42 -4.10 -13.24 0.76
N ILE A 43 -5.37 -12.91 1.02
CA ILE A 43 -5.77 -11.74 1.81
C ILE A 43 -5.25 -11.86 3.24
N PHE A 44 -5.32 -13.05 3.83
CA PHE A 44 -4.96 -13.32 5.22
C PHE A 44 -3.71 -14.19 5.30
N LYS A 45 -2.55 -13.60 5.01
CA LYS A 45 -1.25 -14.26 5.13
C LYS A 45 -0.62 -14.00 6.49
N LEU A 46 0.11 -15.00 7.01
CA LEU A 46 0.99 -14.79 8.16
C LEU A 46 2.05 -13.72 7.85
N ALA A 47 2.44 -12.98 8.89
CA ALA A 47 3.49 -11.97 8.77
C ALA A 47 4.85 -12.60 8.38
N HIS A 48 5.77 -11.74 7.94
CA HIS A 48 7.15 -12.16 7.62
C HIS A 48 7.87 -12.68 8.86
N ASP A 49 8.70 -13.69 8.68
CA ASP A 49 9.58 -14.22 9.72
C ASP A 49 10.64 -13.18 10.15
N LEU A 50 11.00 -13.17 11.43
CA LEU A 50 11.95 -12.20 12.02
C LEU A 50 13.31 -12.25 11.33
N MET A 51 13.76 -13.43 10.92
CA MET A 51 15.04 -13.63 10.23
C MET A 51 15.08 -13.01 8.83
N LYS A 52 13.92 -12.67 8.25
CA LYS A 52 13.82 -12.00 6.94
C LYS A 52 13.77 -10.47 7.06
N VAL A 53 13.65 -9.93 8.28
CA VAL A 53 13.55 -8.49 8.51
C VAL A 53 14.94 -7.86 8.51
N GLN A 54 15.10 -6.78 7.77
CA GLN A 54 16.33 -5.98 7.72
C GLN A 54 16.16 -4.69 8.53
N ARG A 55 17.27 -4.15 9.07
CA ARG A 55 17.30 -2.82 9.68
C ARG A 55 16.98 -1.73 8.65
N LEU A 56 16.19 -0.76 9.07
CA LEU A 56 15.79 0.35 8.20
C LEU A 56 16.94 1.36 8.11
N ASN A 57 17.54 1.48 6.92
CA ASN A 57 18.70 2.34 6.68
C ASN A 57 18.44 3.41 5.61
N GLU A 58 17.25 3.43 5.01
CA GLU A 58 16.87 4.39 3.97
C GLU A 58 15.70 5.26 4.45
N GLN A 59 15.84 6.58 4.31
CA GLN A 59 14.77 7.53 4.61
C GLN A 59 13.71 7.53 3.51
N LEU A 60 12.44 7.60 3.92
CA LEU A 60 11.30 7.94 3.07
C LEU A 60 11.09 9.46 3.16
N TYR A 61 11.38 10.17 2.09
CA TYR A 61 11.17 11.61 2.03
C TYR A 61 9.69 11.93 1.86
N THR A 62 9.17 12.74 2.78
CA THR A 62 7.77 13.17 2.77
C THR A 62 7.57 14.50 2.04
N GLY A 63 8.63 15.32 1.94
CA GLY A 63 8.54 16.69 1.43
C GLY A 63 8.06 17.70 2.46
N ILE A 64 7.84 17.27 3.71
CA ILE A 64 7.44 18.12 4.83
C ILE A 64 8.68 18.37 5.68
N ASN A 65 9.22 19.59 5.64
CA ASN A 65 10.47 19.96 6.34
C ASN A 65 10.46 19.57 7.83
N ALA A 66 9.34 19.78 8.52
CA ALA A 66 9.24 19.45 9.94
C ALA A 66 9.39 17.95 10.20
N ILE A 67 8.87 17.09 9.31
CA ILE A 67 8.98 15.64 9.43
C ILE A 67 10.38 15.21 8.99
N ASP A 68 10.82 15.61 7.80
CA ASP A 68 12.07 15.13 7.22
C ASP A 68 13.32 15.53 8.03
N LEU A 69 13.25 16.65 8.78
CA LEU A 69 14.36 17.13 9.61
C LEU A 69 14.28 16.70 11.08
N LEU A 70 13.08 16.71 11.70
CA LEU A 70 12.95 16.46 13.14
C LEU A 70 12.59 15.01 13.46
N ILE A 71 11.76 14.39 12.62
CA ILE A 71 11.20 13.04 12.85
C ILE A 71 11.25 12.27 11.51
N PRO A 72 12.45 11.90 11.04
CA PRO A 72 12.60 11.23 9.76
C PRO A 72 11.95 9.83 9.79
N ILE A 73 11.23 9.47 8.73
CA ILE A 73 10.55 8.17 8.59
C ILE A 73 11.40 7.24 7.71
N GLY A 74 11.67 6.02 8.16
CA GLY A 74 12.40 5.01 7.37
C GLY A 74 11.51 4.21 6.41
N LYS A 75 12.03 3.80 5.24
CA LYS A 75 11.35 2.85 4.35
C LYS A 75 11.13 1.52 5.07
N GLY A 76 9.88 1.10 5.22
CA GLY A 76 9.51 -0.13 5.97
C GLY A 76 9.14 0.12 7.44
N GLN A 77 9.18 1.37 7.90
CA GLN A 77 8.67 1.79 9.21
C GLN A 77 7.13 1.91 9.18
N ARG A 78 6.48 1.67 10.31
CA ARG A 78 5.08 2.03 10.54
C ARG A 78 5.05 3.28 11.42
N GLU A 79 4.55 4.38 10.89
CA GLU A 79 4.46 5.66 11.59
C GLU A 79 2.99 6.03 11.85
N LEU A 80 2.67 6.47 13.07
CA LEU A 80 1.31 6.84 13.46
C LEU A 80 1.10 8.35 13.28
N ILE A 81 0.14 8.72 12.44
CA ILE A 81 -0.31 10.12 12.29
C ILE A 81 -1.60 10.30 13.12
N ILE A 82 -1.54 11.11 14.17
CA ILE A 82 -2.66 11.35 15.10
C ILE A 82 -2.87 12.85 15.37
N GLY A 83 -4.12 13.25 15.60
CA GLY A 83 -4.51 14.63 15.88
C GLY A 83 -6.01 14.86 15.69
N ASP A 84 -6.49 16.02 16.16
CA ASP A 84 -7.91 16.39 16.12
C ASP A 84 -8.47 16.56 14.70
N ARG A 85 -9.79 16.70 14.57
CA ARG A 85 -10.42 16.99 13.28
C ARG A 85 -9.78 18.22 12.62
N GLN A 86 -9.60 18.17 11.30
CA GLN A 86 -9.08 19.29 10.48
C GLN A 86 -7.64 19.73 10.80
N THR A 87 -6.83 18.92 11.50
CA THR A 87 -5.41 19.22 11.77
C THR A 87 -4.44 18.81 10.66
N GLY A 88 -4.91 18.67 9.41
CA GLY A 88 -4.05 18.35 8.27
C GLY A 88 -3.59 16.89 8.14
N LYS A 89 -4.19 15.91 8.85
CA LYS A 89 -3.80 14.49 8.76
C LYS A 89 -3.91 13.85 7.35
N THR A 90 -4.75 14.42 6.49
CA THR A 90 -4.98 13.96 5.11
C THR A 90 -4.38 14.90 4.07
N HIS A 91 -3.99 16.12 4.49
CA HIS A 91 -3.38 17.12 3.60
C HIS A 91 -1.89 16.83 3.38
#